data_AF-E3LD94-F1
#
_entry.id   AF-E3LD94-F1
#
_cell.length_a   1.000
_cell.length_b   1.000
_cell.length_c   1.000
_cell.angle_alpha   90.00
_cell.angle_beta   90.00
_cell.angle_gamma   90.00
#
_symmetry.space_group_name_H-M   'P 1'
#
loop_
_entity.id
_entity.type
_entity.pdbx_description
1 polymer ?
#
loop_
_entity_poly.entity_id
_entity_poly.type
_entity_poly.pdbx_seq_one_letter_code
_entity_poly.pdbx_strand_id
1 'polypeptide(L)'
;MMLNHFILIFFLFKSTDAHDVIRDALNSIDQFSDPCDNFYAHVCTYTEPGFLTNAMYAPIFEKLIAQQRDSSWENLESMVCSSKCETQDLDLHNFLLKVEQIMYRTLSPKCHFTDCMTLLESDNNCTRASETLQSRLQPYHGNVVADMKMLNDEMNKVLENIRVVSMIIDGDYREGIEFVNENVKNMISIVTKMIEKTSWAQNQGVTKTIKQLVEEIVVDDNYAVQLRSNIDVLMDFEQKYLKCTGSFKGDFNLLCLQLTWEVMKTTGEPAFFKWLNAGNFHPTTIFGLPIYAIAKDAKETAGKLGSAIAVAGHELSHSIIESPYFRQLLPFSSEEAIQCVQSQFNNTCNEFGEVSKKKHKSFKLIRFQGMCGVSDVPGEIDENGSDLLGLQLAYELFLNEYQGREEDIYLQLNHRNITYQQLFFYAFPILHCRNVPRAVGDPHSTAIVRANILVQIPAFQDAFQCSDDSRMMKTMQKQCNIYGENAPQQKK
;
A
#
# COMPACT_ATOMS: atom_id res chain seq x y z
N MET A 1 -37.45 -19.15 6.61
CA MET A 1 -37.26 -20.02 5.44
C MET A 1 -35.79 -20.39 5.39
N MET A 2 -35.46 -21.61 5.01
CA MET A 2 -34.32 -22.38 5.54
C MET A 2 -32.93 -21.85 5.18
N LEU A 3 -32.12 -21.77 6.24
CA LEU A 3 -30.70 -22.10 6.33
C LEU A 3 -30.29 -23.19 5.32
N ASN A 4 -29.82 -22.82 4.12
CA ASN A 4 -29.31 -23.78 3.14
C ASN A 4 -28.43 -23.18 2.03
N HIS A 5 -27.64 -22.13 2.32
CA HIS A 5 -26.71 -21.53 1.34
C HIS A 5 -25.36 -21.15 1.99
N PHE A 6 -24.84 -22.01 2.87
CA PHE A 6 -23.41 -22.04 3.17
C PHE A 6 -22.85 -23.30 2.51
N ILE A 7 -21.76 -23.15 1.75
CA ILE A 7 -21.12 -24.15 0.87
C ILE A 7 -21.62 -24.09 -0.59
N LEU A 8 -21.18 -23.05 -1.29
CA LEU A 8 -20.88 -23.10 -2.73
C LEU A 8 -19.64 -22.24 -3.02
N ILE A 9 -18.59 -22.46 -2.20
CA ILE A 9 -17.22 -22.07 -2.55
C ILE A 9 -16.69 -23.26 -3.33
N PHE A 10 -16.95 -23.37 -4.63
CA PHE A 10 -16.19 -24.18 -5.58
C PHE A 10 -16.80 -24.03 -6.98
N PHE A 11 -15.96 -23.65 -7.94
CA PHE A 11 -16.16 -23.62 -9.40
C PHE A 11 -16.82 -22.41 -10.04
N LEU A 12 -15.98 -21.47 -10.51
CA LEU A 12 -16.12 -20.83 -11.84
C LEU A 12 -14.73 -20.47 -12.41
N PHE A 13 -13.92 -21.48 -12.73
CA PHE A 13 -12.63 -21.28 -13.40
C PHE A 13 -12.82 -21.01 -14.89
N LYS A 14 -12.63 -19.76 -15.31
CA LYS A 14 -12.01 -19.44 -16.60
C LYS A 14 -10.72 -18.70 -16.29
N SER A 15 -9.59 -19.31 -16.61
CA SER A 15 -8.28 -18.66 -16.55
C SER A 15 -8.38 -17.29 -17.20
N THR A 16 -8.18 -16.23 -16.44
CA THR A 16 -7.69 -14.99 -17.01
C THR A 16 -6.30 -15.31 -17.56
N ASP A 17 -6.08 -15.06 -18.85
CA ASP A 17 -4.76 -15.24 -19.46
C ASP A 17 -3.74 -14.42 -18.65
N ALA A 18 -2.60 -15.04 -18.31
CA ALA A 18 -1.53 -14.39 -17.56
C ALA A 18 -1.10 -13.10 -18.28
N HIS A 19 -1.11 -11.97 -17.58
CA HIS A 19 -0.87 -10.66 -18.17
C HIS A 19 0.56 -10.19 -17.86
N ASP A 20 1.45 -10.28 -18.84
CA ASP A 20 2.84 -9.82 -18.74
C ASP A 20 2.93 -8.30 -18.96
N VAL A 21 2.60 -7.55 -17.91
CA VAL A 21 2.56 -6.07 -17.91
C VAL A 21 3.90 -5.46 -18.33
N ILE A 22 5.03 -6.06 -17.93
CA ILE A 22 6.36 -5.53 -18.27
C ILE A 22 6.59 -5.67 -19.78
N ARG A 23 6.30 -6.84 -20.35
CA ARG A 23 6.43 -7.07 -21.79
C ARG A 23 5.47 -6.20 -22.60
N ASP A 24 4.24 -6.04 -22.14
CA ASP A 24 3.26 -5.22 -22.84
C ASP A 24 3.65 -3.74 -22.84
N ALA A 25 4.16 -3.23 -21.71
CA ALA A 25 4.69 -1.87 -21.60
C ALA A 25 5.92 -1.63 -22.50
N LEU A 26 6.79 -2.63 -22.70
CA LEU A 26 7.94 -2.51 -23.61
C LEU A 26 7.53 -2.22 -25.07
N ASN A 27 6.33 -2.60 -25.51
CA ASN A 27 5.85 -2.25 -26.85
C ASN A 27 5.50 -0.76 -26.99
N SER A 28 5.35 -0.04 -25.87
CA SER A 28 4.94 1.37 -25.84
C SER A 28 6.09 2.35 -25.61
N ILE A 29 7.31 1.87 -25.32
CA ILE A 29 8.48 2.74 -25.13
C ILE A 29 8.81 3.52 -26.41
N ASP A 30 9.41 4.69 -26.27
CA ASP A 30 9.90 5.44 -27.41
C ASP A 30 11.20 4.82 -27.94
N GLN A 31 11.09 3.97 -28.96
CA GLN A 31 12.22 3.26 -29.55
C GLN A 31 13.23 4.17 -30.27
N PHE A 32 12.90 5.45 -30.50
CA PHE A 32 13.75 6.41 -31.20
C PHE A 32 14.45 7.40 -30.27
N SER A 33 14.01 7.54 -29.02
CA SER A 33 14.72 8.36 -28.04
C SER A 33 15.93 7.63 -27.44
N ASP A 34 16.91 8.44 -27.08
CA ASP A 34 18.10 7.99 -26.38
C ASP A 34 17.79 7.77 -24.88
N PRO A 35 17.88 6.53 -24.36
CA PRO A 35 17.69 6.25 -22.93
C PRO A 35 18.67 7.01 -22.04
N CYS A 36 19.82 7.44 -22.58
CA CYS A 36 20.85 8.20 -21.88
C CYS A 36 20.55 9.71 -21.78
N ASP A 37 19.54 10.22 -22.51
CA ASP A 37 19.10 11.61 -22.39
C ASP A 37 18.10 11.79 -21.24
N ASN A 38 17.02 11.01 -21.22
CA ASN A 38 16.04 11.02 -20.14
C ASN A 38 15.31 9.68 -20.09
N PHE A 39 15.74 8.79 -19.19
CA PHE A 39 15.24 7.42 -19.14
C PHE A 39 13.74 7.37 -18.82
N TYR A 40 13.24 8.17 -17.88
CA TYR A 40 11.82 8.28 -17.60
C TYR A 40 11.01 8.66 -18.84
N ALA A 41 11.43 9.69 -19.60
CA ALA A 41 10.71 10.10 -20.81
C ALA A 41 10.79 9.06 -21.93
N HIS A 42 11.89 8.31 -21.99
CA HIS A 42 12.08 7.21 -22.91
C HIS A 42 11.11 6.04 -22.63
N VAL A 43 10.90 5.71 -21.34
CA VAL A 43 10.02 4.61 -20.92
C VAL A 43 8.56 5.03 -20.84
N CYS A 44 8.28 6.21 -20.29
CA CYS A 44 6.94 6.67 -19.97
C CYS A 44 6.38 7.60 -21.06
N THR A 45 5.87 7.00 -22.13
CA THR A 45 5.18 7.70 -23.24
C THR A 45 3.66 7.84 -23.02
N TYR A 46 3.18 7.40 -21.86
CA TYR A 46 1.77 7.19 -21.54
C TYR A 46 0.98 8.49 -21.31
N THR A 47 -0.28 8.53 -21.79
CA THR A 47 -1.13 9.73 -21.80
C THR A 47 -2.32 9.70 -20.84
N GLU A 48 -2.74 8.55 -20.30
CA GLU A 48 -3.92 8.49 -19.42
C GLU A 48 -3.59 8.88 -17.96
N PRO A 49 -4.59 9.32 -17.17
CA PRO A 49 -4.42 9.65 -15.75
C PRO A 49 -4.15 8.39 -14.90
N GLY A 50 -3.21 8.50 -13.94
CA GLY A 50 -2.88 7.44 -12.98
C GLY A 50 -1.59 6.68 -13.33
N PHE A 51 -1.32 5.59 -12.60
CA PHE A 51 -0.19 4.70 -12.87
C PHE A 51 -0.50 3.75 -14.04
N LEU A 52 0.43 3.57 -14.97
CA LEU A 52 0.32 2.65 -16.11
C LEU A 52 -0.10 1.25 -15.66
N THR A 53 0.57 0.72 -14.62
CA THR A 53 0.30 -0.61 -14.07
C THR A 53 -1.12 -0.73 -13.54
N ASN A 54 -1.62 0.27 -12.81
CA ASN A 54 -2.99 0.25 -12.30
C ASN A 54 -4.01 0.28 -13.44
N ALA A 55 -3.73 1.05 -14.51
CA ALA A 55 -4.59 1.09 -15.69
C ALA A 55 -4.60 -0.26 -16.44
N MET A 56 -3.46 -0.93 -16.54
CA MET A 56 -3.35 -2.25 -17.18
C MET A 56 -4.07 -3.35 -16.38
N TYR A 57 -4.05 -3.28 -15.05
CA TYR A 57 -4.78 -4.23 -14.20
C TYR A 57 -6.26 -3.89 -14.02
N ALA A 58 -6.71 -2.65 -14.28
CA ALA A 58 -8.09 -2.23 -14.07
C ALA A 58 -9.14 -3.13 -14.79
N PRO A 59 -8.97 -3.53 -16.07
CA PRO A 59 -9.92 -4.42 -16.74
C PRO A 59 -10.01 -5.81 -16.10
N ILE A 60 -8.89 -6.31 -15.55
CA ILE A 60 -8.85 -7.59 -14.84
C ILE A 60 -9.64 -7.47 -13.54
N PHE A 61 -9.42 -6.39 -12.78
CA PHE A 61 -10.20 -6.09 -11.58
C PHE A 61 -11.70 -5.92 -11.87
N GLU A 62 -12.07 -5.21 -12.93
CA GLU A 62 -13.47 -5.04 -13.34
C GLU A 62 -14.13 -6.37 -13.70
N LYS A 63 -13.42 -7.24 -14.42
CA LYS A 63 -13.89 -8.60 -14.76
C LYS A 63 -14.10 -9.45 -13.51
N LEU A 64 -13.15 -9.43 -12.57
CA LEU A 64 -13.22 -10.16 -11.32
C LEU A 64 -14.34 -9.63 -10.42
N ILE A 65 -14.51 -8.30 -10.33
CA ILE A 65 -15.62 -7.66 -9.62
C ILE A 65 -16.96 -8.02 -10.24
N ALA A 66 -17.09 -8.03 -11.57
CA ALA A 66 -18.32 -8.41 -12.25
C ALA A 66 -18.68 -9.88 -11.98
N GLN A 67 -17.70 -10.78 -12.02
CA GLN A 67 -17.90 -12.20 -11.66
C GLN A 67 -18.33 -12.39 -10.21
N GLN A 68 -17.89 -11.51 -9.30
CA GLN A 68 -18.29 -11.52 -7.89
C GLN A 68 -19.62 -10.80 -7.61
N ARG A 69 -20.03 -9.82 -8.43
CA ARG A 69 -21.29 -9.08 -8.31
C ARG A 69 -22.53 -9.94 -8.61
N ASP A 70 -22.38 -11.01 -9.36
CA ASP A 70 -23.45 -12.01 -9.56
C ASP A 70 -23.75 -12.83 -8.26
N SER A 71 -23.09 -12.51 -7.14
CA SER A 71 -23.39 -13.04 -5.81
C SER A 71 -24.39 -12.15 -5.04
N SER A 72 -25.30 -12.82 -4.32
CA SER A 72 -26.63 -12.39 -3.84
C SER A 72 -26.76 -11.19 -2.90
N TRP A 73 -25.74 -10.35 -2.72
CA TRP A 73 -25.59 -9.52 -1.53
C TRP A 73 -26.04 -8.04 -1.65
N GLU A 74 -26.30 -7.51 -2.85
CA GLU A 74 -26.55 -6.06 -3.04
C GLU A 74 -28.01 -5.57 -2.79
N ASN A 75 -28.90 -6.36 -2.20
CA ASN A 75 -30.33 -6.00 -2.08
C ASN A 75 -30.82 -5.56 -0.67
N LEU A 76 -29.94 -4.99 0.17
CA LEU A 76 -30.26 -4.72 1.59
C LEU A 76 -30.59 -3.26 1.95
N GLU A 77 -30.75 -2.35 1.00
CA GLU A 77 -31.12 -0.95 1.29
C GLU A 77 -32.63 -0.68 1.12
N SER A 78 -33.39 -0.74 2.22
CA SER A 78 -34.35 0.34 2.57
C SER A 78 -35.10 0.03 3.86
N MET A 79 -35.16 1.00 4.78
CA MET A 79 -36.39 1.64 5.29
C MET A 79 -36.19 2.33 6.66
N VAL A 80 -36.95 3.42 6.85
CA VAL A 80 -36.80 4.49 7.83
C VAL A 80 -37.95 4.49 8.86
N CYS A 81 -37.62 4.97 10.08
CA CYS A 81 -38.41 5.24 11.30
C CYS A 81 -39.84 5.84 11.18
N SER A 82 -40.72 5.55 12.17
CA SER A 82 -40.95 6.40 13.37
C SER A 82 -42.15 6.03 14.29
N SER A 83 -42.00 6.41 15.57
CA SER A 83 -42.99 6.68 16.66
C SER A 83 -43.58 5.53 17.50
N LYS A 84 -43.16 5.41 18.77
CA LYS A 84 -43.60 4.34 19.72
C LYS A 84 -43.61 4.74 21.22
N CYS A 85 -44.02 5.96 21.57
CA CYS A 85 -44.03 6.38 22.99
C CYS A 85 -45.43 6.40 23.65
N GLU A 86 -46.51 6.12 22.92
CA GLU A 86 -47.88 6.26 23.46
C GLU A 86 -48.57 4.94 23.81
N THR A 87 -47.99 3.81 23.39
CA THR A 87 -48.46 2.48 23.77
C THR A 87 -47.59 1.94 24.89
N GLN A 88 -48.16 1.22 25.87
CA GLN A 88 -47.41 0.38 26.81
C GLN A 88 -46.63 -0.69 26.04
N ASP A 89 -45.55 -0.27 25.39
CA ASP A 89 -44.81 -1.05 24.42
C ASP A 89 -43.89 -2.02 25.18
N LEU A 90 -44.08 -3.31 24.93
CA LEU A 90 -43.26 -4.40 25.47
C LEU A 90 -41.78 -4.26 25.04
N ASP A 91 -41.49 -3.39 24.07
CA ASP A 91 -40.15 -3.11 23.56
C ASP A 91 -39.45 -1.94 24.30
N LEU A 92 -40.12 -1.18 25.18
CA LEU A 92 -39.56 0.04 25.81
C LEU A 92 -38.28 -0.25 26.62
N HIS A 93 -38.29 -1.31 27.43
CA HIS A 93 -37.10 -1.75 28.17
C HIS A 93 -35.92 -2.02 27.23
N ASN A 94 -36.16 -2.81 26.19
CA ASN A 94 -35.14 -3.21 25.22
C ASN A 94 -34.61 -1.99 24.46
N PHE A 95 -35.49 -1.05 24.10
CA PHE A 95 -35.11 0.21 23.46
C PHE A 95 -34.16 1.02 24.35
N LEU A 96 -34.54 1.27 25.61
CA LEU A 96 -33.72 2.02 26.56
C LEU A 96 -32.37 1.34 26.79
N LEU A 97 -32.34 0.02 26.94
CA LEU A 97 -31.10 -0.75 27.06
C LEU A 97 -30.20 -0.62 25.82
N LYS A 98 -30.75 -0.62 24.60
CA LYS A 98 -29.92 -0.45 23.39
C LYS A 98 -29.34 0.95 23.27
N VAL A 99 -30.11 1.96 23.66
CA VAL A 99 -29.63 3.34 23.76
C VAL A 99 -28.45 3.46 24.73
N GLU A 100 -28.53 2.83 25.90
CA GLU A 100 -27.39 2.76 26.85
C GLU A 100 -26.17 2.10 26.21
N GLN A 101 -26.36 0.95 25.55
CA GLN A 101 -25.29 0.18 24.92
C GLN A 101 -24.58 0.96 23.80
N ILE A 102 -25.32 1.77 23.03
CA ILE A 102 -24.78 2.68 22.02
C ILE A 102 -23.91 3.76 22.68
N MET A 103 -24.42 4.43 23.71
CA MET A 103 -23.69 5.52 24.39
C MET A 103 -22.34 5.06 24.96
N TYR A 104 -22.27 3.83 25.44
CA TYR A 104 -21.06 3.25 26.03
C TYR A 104 -20.23 2.40 25.07
N ARG A 105 -20.66 2.24 23.81
CA ARG A 105 -19.98 1.39 22.83
C ARG A 105 -19.70 -0.01 23.36
N THR A 106 -20.68 -0.58 24.07
CA THR A 106 -20.53 -1.88 24.74
C THR A 106 -21.83 -2.65 24.80
N LEU A 107 -21.73 -3.98 24.71
CA LEU A 107 -22.86 -4.88 24.97
C LEU A 107 -23.05 -5.17 26.47
N SER A 108 -22.17 -4.65 27.33
CA SER A 108 -22.28 -4.81 28.78
C SER A 108 -23.53 -4.10 29.32
N PRO A 109 -24.34 -4.76 30.17
CA PRO A 109 -25.53 -4.16 30.77
C PRO A 109 -25.20 -3.22 31.95
N LYS A 110 -23.92 -2.90 32.19
CA LYS A 110 -23.53 -2.03 33.31
C LYS A 110 -23.75 -0.57 32.92
N CYS A 111 -24.84 0.01 33.40
CA CYS A 111 -25.05 1.44 33.31
C CYS A 111 -24.25 2.18 34.40
N HIS A 112 -23.75 3.39 34.09
CA HIS A 112 -23.03 4.22 35.05
C HIS A 112 -23.79 5.54 35.29
N PHE A 113 -24.04 5.85 36.58
CA PHE A 113 -24.60 7.12 37.04
C PHE A 113 -25.85 7.59 36.28
N THR A 114 -25.77 8.75 35.62
CA THR A 114 -26.87 9.43 34.93
C THR A 114 -27.25 8.78 33.61
N ASP A 115 -26.50 7.80 33.12
CA ASP A 115 -26.71 7.23 31.79
C ASP A 115 -27.56 5.94 31.83
N CYS A 116 -28.07 5.54 33.01
CA CYS A 116 -29.02 4.45 33.17
C CYS A 116 -30.42 4.85 32.64
N MET A 117 -30.68 4.63 31.35
CA MET A 117 -31.94 4.89 30.65
C MET A 117 -33.05 3.90 31.00
N THR A 118 -32.72 2.65 31.28
CA THR A 118 -33.70 1.59 31.62
C THR A 118 -34.55 1.93 32.84
N LEU A 119 -34.03 2.75 33.76
CA LEU A 119 -34.79 3.28 34.91
C LEU A 119 -35.98 4.16 34.51
N LEU A 120 -35.95 4.76 33.31
CA LEU A 120 -37.03 5.63 32.82
C LEU A 120 -38.30 4.85 32.49
N GLU A 121 -38.21 3.54 32.26
CA GLU A 121 -39.36 2.67 32.04
C GLU A 121 -40.33 2.66 33.24
N SER A 122 -39.78 2.73 34.46
CA SER A 122 -40.56 2.70 35.70
C SER A 122 -41.10 4.09 36.08
N ASP A 123 -40.83 5.13 35.30
CA ASP A 123 -41.32 6.48 35.58
C ASP A 123 -42.77 6.66 35.07
N ASN A 124 -43.71 6.75 36.02
CA ASN A 124 -45.12 6.95 35.75
C ASN A 124 -45.46 8.33 35.15
N ASN A 125 -44.51 9.27 35.09
CA ASN A 125 -44.66 10.58 34.45
C ASN A 125 -43.90 10.60 33.12
N CYS A 126 -44.61 10.31 32.03
CA CYS A 126 -44.06 10.22 30.68
C CYS A 126 -43.40 11.54 30.22
N THR A 127 -43.91 12.70 30.62
CA THR A 127 -43.32 14.00 30.28
C THR A 127 -41.94 14.13 30.92
N ARG A 128 -41.82 13.84 32.22
CA ARG A 128 -40.53 13.87 32.92
C ARG A 128 -39.56 12.83 32.38
N ALA A 129 -40.04 11.61 32.10
CA ALA A 129 -39.23 10.54 31.53
C ALA A 129 -38.67 10.93 30.17
N SER A 130 -39.51 11.52 29.30
CA SER A 130 -39.13 12.01 27.98
C SER A 130 -38.13 13.18 28.04
N GLU A 131 -38.38 14.17 28.91
CA GLU A 131 -37.46 15.31 29.11
C GLU A 131 -36.10 14.84 29.64
N THR A 132 -36.10 13.86 30.56
CA THR A 132 -34.89 13.26 31.12
C THR A 132 -34.11 12.49 30.06
N LEU A 133 -34.79 11.66 29.25
CA LEU A 133 -34.18 10.95 28.12
C LEU A 133 -33.56 11.95 27.14
N GLN A 134 -34.31 12.97 26.73
CA GLN A 134 -33.83 13.99 25.81
C GLN A 134 -32.60 14.73 26.34
N SER A 135 -32.64 15.14 27.62
CA SER A 135 -31.51 15.81 28.27
C SER A 135 -30.26 14.94 28.33
N ARG A 136 -30.40 13.63 28.58
CA ARG A 136 -29.27 12.70 28.64
C ARG A 136 -28.72 12.34 27.27
N LEU A 137 -29.54 12.41 26.23
CA LEU A 137 -29.11 12.20 24.84
C LEU A 137 -28.44 13.43 24.22
N GLN A 138 -28.65 14.64 24.75
CA GLN A 138 -28.06 15.88 24.19
C GLN A 138 -26.54 15.80 23.96
N PRO A 139 -25.70 15.26 24.88
CA PRO A 139 -24.25 15.16 24.66
C PRO A 139 -23.87 14.12 23.59
N TYR A 140 -24.77 13.18 23.30
CA TYR A 140 -24.59 12.06 22.38
C TYR A 140 -25.35 12.27 21.07
N HIS A 141 -25.78 13.50 20.78
CA HIS A 141 -26.28 13.88 19.45
C HIS A 141 -25.14 13.79 18.44
N GLY A 142 -24.87 12.55 17.99
CA GLY A 142 -24.06 12.22 16.84
C GLY A 142 -24.88 12.34 15.57
N ASN A 143 -24.23 12.73 14.48
CA ASN A 143 -24.86 12.72 13.17
C ASN A 143 -24.99 11.25 12.75
N VAL A 144 -26.13 10.61 13.01
CA VAL A 144 -26.43 9.23 12.60
C VAL A 144 -26.09 9.01 11.12
N VAL A 145 -26.22 10.03 10.26
CA VAL A 145 -25.82 9.95 8.85
C VAL A 145 -24.30 9.76 8.69
N ALA A 146 -23.48 10.43 9.52
CA ALA A 146 -22.03 10.25 9.53
C ALA A 146 -21.65 8.86 10.01
N ASP A 147 -22.28 8.35 11.07
CA ASP A 147 -22.00 7.00 11.59
C ASP A 147 -22.41 5.91 10.59
N MET A 148 -23.58 6.06 9.96
CA MET A 148 -24.02 5.16 8.88
C MET A 148 -23.09 5.20 7.67
N LYS A 149 -22.57 6.38 7.33
CA LYS A 149 -21.55 6.52 6.29
C LYS A 149 -20.27 5.78 6.67
N MET A 150 -19.78 5.95 7.90
CA MET A 150 -18.59 5.25 8.39
C MET A 150 -18.78 3.72 8.39
N LEU A 151 -19.95 3.24 8.82
CA LEU A 151 -20.31 1.83 8.73
C LEU A 151 -20.25 1.33 7.29
N ASN A 152 -20.87 2.06 6.35
CA ASN A 152 -20.83 1.71 4.94
C ASN A 152 -19.38 1.69 4.40
N ASP A 153 -18.56 2.67 4.76
CA ASP A 153 -17.16 2.74 4.34
C ASP A 153 -16.35 1.54 4.89
N GLU A 154 -16.54 1.16 6.16
CA GLU A 154 -15.91 -0.03 6.75
C GLU A 154 -16.43 -1.34 6.16
N MET A 155 -17.73 -1.48 5.91
CA MET A 155 -18.27 -2.67 5.23
C MET A 155 -17.69 -2.81 3.82
N ASN A 156 -17.60 -1.71 3.07
CA ASN A 156 -16.97 -1.72 1.75
C ASN A 156 -15.49 -2.10 1.83
N LYS A 157 -14.76 -1.67 2.86
CA LYS A 157 -13.38 -2.08 3.11
C LYS A 157 -13.26 -3.59 3.39
N VAL A 158 -14.10 -4.14 4.28
CA VAL A 158 -14.12 -5.59 4.58
C VAL A 158 -14.44 -6.40 3.32
N LEU A 159 -15.44 -5.97 2.55
CA LEU A 159 -15.79 -6.61 1.28
C LEU A 159 -14.63 -6.53 0.30
N GLU A 160 -13.99 -5.37 0.15
CA GLU A 160 -12.82 -5.21 -0.71
C GLU A 160 -11.68 -6.16 -0.33
N ASN A 161 -11.37 -6.30 0.96
CA ASN A 161 -10.35 -7.23 1.43
C ASN A 161 -10.69 -8.69 1.07
N ILE A 162 -11.95 -9.11 1.28
CA ILE A 162 -12.41 -10.45 0.91
C ILE A 162 -12.27 -10.65 -0.60
N ARG A 163 -12.62 -9.64 -1.40
CA ARG A 163 -12.49 -9.70 -2.86
C ARG A 163 -11.03 -9.89 -3.25
N VAL A 164 -10.10 -9.12 -2.70
CA VAL A 164 -8.66 -9.25 -3.00
C VAL A 164 -8.13 -10.64 -2.62
N VAL A 165 -8.46 -11.14 -1.43
CA VAL A 165 -8.04 -12.48 -1.03
C VAL A 165 -8.64 -13.56 -1.93
N SER A 166 -9.91 -13.40 -2.32
CA SER A 166 -10.55 -14.30 -3.28
C SER A 166 -9.83 -14.26 -4.63
N MET A 167 -9.42 -13.07 -5.10
CA MET A 167 -8.64 -12.94 -6.34
C MET A 167 -7.28 -13.65 -6.24
N ILE A 168 -6.62 -13.62 -5.07
CA ILE A 168 -5.38 -14.38 -4.83
C ILE A 168 -5.61 -15.88 -4.97
N ILE A 169 -6.69 -16.38 -4.37
CA ILE A 169 -7.06 -17.81 -4.39
C ILE A 169 -7.50 -18.25 -5.78
N ASP A 170 -8.40 -17.50 -6.41
CA ASP A 170 -9.01 -17.81 -7.71
C ASP A 170 -8.02 -17.65 -8.87
N GLY A 171 -7.19 -16.61 -8.80
CA GLY A 171 -6.13 -16.32 -9.77
C GLY A 171 -4.87 -17.16 -9.57
N ASP A 172 -4.83 -18.03 -8.55
CA ASP A 172 -3.70 -18.88 -8.18
C ASP A 172 -2.38 -18.08 -8.05
N TYR A 173 -2.41 -16.94 -7.36
CA TYR A 173 -1.26 -16.05 -7.20
C TYR A 173 -0.24 -16.53 -6.16
N ARG A 174 -0.39 -17.75 -5.65
CA ARG A 174 0.50 -18.37 -4.65
C ARG A 174 1.95 -18.43 -5.12
N GLU A 175 2.17 -18.77 -6.38
CA GLU A 175 3.52 -18.75 -6.99
C GLU A 175 4.15 -17.36 -6.93
N GLY A 176 3.39 -16.29 -7.20
CA GLY A 176 3.88 -14.92 -7.09
C GLY A 176 4.23 -14.53 -5.65
N ILE A 177 3.43 -14.98 -4.68
CA ILE A 177 3.68 -14.76 -3.25
C ILE A 177 4.95 -15.51 -2.80
N GLU A 178 5.09 -16.78 -3.16
CA GLU A 178 6.27 -17.61 -2.88
C GLU A 178 7.52 -16.97 -3.48
N PHE A 179 7.45 -16.52 -4.73
CA PHE A 179 8.55 -15.84 -5.41
C PHE A 179 8.98 -14.56 -4.68
N VAL A 180 8.05 -13.73 -4.21
CA VAL A 180 8.37 -12.53 -3.41
C VAL A 180 9.01 -12.92 -2.08
N ASN A 181 8.42 -13.87 -1.35
CA ASN A 181 8.90 -14.32 -0.04
C ASN A 181 10.33 -14.89 -0.11
N GLU A 182 10.61 -15.74 -1.10
CA GLU A 182 11.94 -16.30 -1.33
C GLU A 182 12.97 -15.23 -1.67
N ASN A 183 12.63 -14.28 -2.53
CA ASN A 183 13.56 -13.22 -2.91
C ASN A 183 13.81 -12.22 -1.76
N VAL A 184 12.82 -11.94 -0.91
CA VAL A 184 13.03 -11.16 0.33
C VAL A 184 14.04 -11.89 1.24
N LYS A 185 13.93 -13.20 1.44
CA LYS A 185 14.92 -13.98 2.22
C LYS A 185 16.31 -13.93 1.59
N ASN A 186 16.41 -13.98 0.26
CA ASN A 186 17.68 -13.87 -0.44
C ASN A 186 18.28 -12.46 -0.27
N MET A 187 17.46 -11.40 -0.34
CA MET A 187 17.88 -10.03 -0.05
C MET A 187 18.38 -9.86 1.39
N ILE A 188 17.69 -10.44 2.37
CA ILE A 188 18.13 -10.48 3.77
C ILE A 188 19.56 -11.04 3.86
N SER A 189 19.86 -12.13 3.15
CA SER A 189 21.21 -12.70 3.11
C SER A 189 22.23 -11.76 2.44
N ILE A 190 21.86 -11.11 1.33
CA ILE A 190 22.73 -10.17 0.61
C ILE A 190 23.04 -8.97 1.49
N VAL A 191 22.02 -8.28 2.02
CA VAL A 191 22.22 -7.08 2.82
C VAL A 191 22.98 -7.40 4.10
N THR A 192 22.73 -8.52 4.76
CA THR A 192 23.50 -8.95 5.93
C THR A 192 25.00 -9.05 5.62
N LYS A 193 25.36 -9.66 4.47
CA LYS A 193 26.76 -9.74 4.03
C LYS A 193 27.34 -8.37 3.66
N MET A 194 26.53 -7.47 3.10
CA MET A 194 26.95 -6.10 2.81
C MET A 194 27.29 -5.36 4.12
N ILE A 195 26.40 -5.40 5.11
CA ILE A 195 26.57 -4.75 6.42
C ILE A 195 27.79 -5.28 7.17
N GLU A 196 28.03 -6.60 7.12
CA GLU A 196 29.19 -7.23 7.74
C GLU A 196 30.52 -6.72 7.14
N LYS A 197 30.51 -6.26 5.88
CA LYS A 197 31.69 -5.69 5.20
C LYS A 197 31.81 -4.17 5.38
N THR A 198 30.80 -3.49 5.90
CA THR A 198 30.81 -2.03 6.03
C THR A 198 31.63 -1.59 7.25
N SER A 199 32.79 -0.97 7.00
CA SER A 199 33.69 -0.44 8.04
C SER A 199 32.99 0.55 9.00
N TRP A 200 32.05 1.36 8.50
CA TRP A 200 31.29 2.28 9.35
C TRP A 200 30.42 1.53 10.36
N ALA A 201 29.65 0.53 9.92
CA ALA A 201 28.78 -0.26 10.78
C ALA A 201 29.58 -1.02 11.86
N GLN A 202 30.74 -1.58 11.48
CA GLN A 202 31.65 -2.23 12.42
C GLN A 202 32.18 -1.27 13.49
N ASN A 203 32.62 -0.07 13.08
CA ASN A 203 33.22 0.90 13.99
C ASN A 203 32.21 1.54 14.94
N GLN A 204 30.96 1.67 14.51
CA GLN A 204 29.84 2.10 15.38
C GLN A 204 29.27 0.96 16.23
N GLY A 205 29.72 -0.29 16.03
CA GLY A 205 29.23 -1.44 16.79
C GLY A 205 27.76 -1.80 16.50
N VAL A 206 27.22 -1.37 15.35
CA VAL A 206 25.80 -1.55 15.00
C VAL A 206 25.52 -2.76 14.11
N THR A 207 26.55 -3.43 13.57
CA THR A 207 26.42 -4.61 12.68
C THR A 207 25.46 -5.67 13.21
N LYS A 208 25.55 -6.01 14.51
CA LYS A 208 24.67 -7.02 15.13
C LYS A 208 23.22 -6.55 15.17
N THR A 209 22.98 -5.30 15.54
CA THR A 209 21.63 -4.72 15.64
C THR A 209 20.97 -4.68 14.26
N ILE A 210 21.70 -4.20 13.25
CA ILE A 210 21.18 -4.15 11.86
C ILE A 210 20.83 -5.56 11.39
N LYS A 211 21.73 -6.53 11.60
CA LYS A 211 21.48 -7.92 11.24
C LYS A 211 20.22 -8.49 11.90
N GLN A 212 20.03 -8.24 13.20
CA GLN A 212 18.83 -8.69 13.92
C GLN A 212 17.55 -8.09 13.32
N LEU A 213 17.55 -6.77 13.04
CA LEU A 213 16.39 -6.12 12.42
C LEU A 213 16.09 -6.73 11.05
N VAL A 214 17.10 -6.91 10.19
CA VAL A 214 16.88 -7.49 8.86
C VAL A 214 16.37 -8.94 8.96
N GLU A 215 16.92 -9.75 9.87
CA GLU A 215 16.55 -11.16 10.04
C GLU A 215 15.13 -11.35 10.60
N GLU A 216 14.55 -10.34 11.24
CA GLU A 216 13.16 -10.37 11.71
C GLU A 216 12.15 -10.13 10.58
N ILE A 217 12.56 -9.52 9.46
CA ILE A 217 11.65 -9.12 8.38
C ILE A 217 10.98 -10.33 7.74
N VAL A 218 9.66 -10.27 7.63
CA VAL A 218 8.83 -11.29 6.99
C VAL A 218 7.84 -10.67 6.00
N VAL A 219 7.44 -11.45 5.00
CA VAL A 219 6.33 -11.12 4.11
C VAL A 219 5.05 -11.68 4.72
N ASP A 220 4.01 -10.85 4.90
CA ASP A 220 2.69 -11.37 5.27
C ASP A 220 2.04 -12.04 4.05
N ASP A 221 2.12 -13.36 4.03
CA ASP A 221 1.57 -14.21 2.99
C ASP A 221 0.33 -14.99 3.45
N ASN A 222 -0.19 -14.71 4.66
CA ASN A 222 -1.24 -15.54 5.25
C ASN A 222 -2.66 -15.09 4.87
N TYR A 223 -2.97 -15.21 3.59
CA TYR A 223 -4.28 -14.88 3.03
C TYR A 223 -5.42 -15.70 3.67
N ALA A 224 -5.16 -16.90 4.19
CA ALA A 224 -6.16 -17.69 4.92
C ALA A 224 -6.55 -17.04 6.26
N VAL A 225 -5.57 -16.54 7.02
CA VAL A 225 -5.83 -15.78 8.25
C VAL A 225 -6.54 -14.48 7.92
N GLN A 226 -6.14 -13.77 6.86
CA GLN A 226 -6.82 -12.53 6.47
C GLN A 226 -8.27 -12.79 6.01
N LEU A 227 -8.52 -13.82 5.20
CA LEU A 227 -9.89 -14.19 4.80
C LEU A 227 -10.75 -14.49 6.03
N ARG A 228 -10.22 -15.31 6.94
CA ARG A 228 -10.91 -15.65 8.19
C ARG A 228 -11.19 -14.40 9.02
N SER A 229 -10.23 -13.50 9.19
CA SER A 229 -10.42 -12.27 9.95
C SER A 229 -11.52 -11.38 9.35
N ASN A 230 -11.63 -11.29 8.03
CA ASN A 230 -12.68 -10.51 7.39
C ASN A 230 -14.06 -11.20 7.52
N ILE A 231 -14.12 -12.53 7.36
CA ILE A 231 -15.36 -13.31 7.56
C ILE A 231 -15.83 -13.21 9.01
N ASP A 232 -14.93 -13.31 9.98
CA ASP A 232 -15.24 -13.21 11.41
C ASP A 232 -15.86 -11.85 11.75
N VAL A 233 -15.42 -10.76 11.09
CA VAL A 233 -16.04 -9.43 11.24
C VAL A 233 -17.46 -9.39 10.68
N LEU A 234 -17.69 -9.93 9.48
CA LEU A 234 -19.04 -9.98 8.90
C LEU A 234 -19.98 -10.85 9.73
N MET A 235 -19.52 -12.02 10.20
CA MET A 235 -20.30 -12.90 11.05
C MET A 235 -20.62 -12.28 12.42
N ASP A 236 -19.64 -11.62 13.05
CA ASP A 236 -19.85 -10.91 14.31
C ASP A 236 -20.85 -9.75 14.14
N PHE A 237 -20.75 -9.00 13.04
CA PHE A 237 -21.70 -7.95 12.68
C PHE A 237 -23.12 -8.52 12.51
N GLU A 238 -23.29 -9.55 11.68
CA GLU A 238 -24.59 -10.18 11.43
C GLU A 238 -25.21 -10.73 12.71
N GLN A 239 -24.44 -11.46 13.52
CA GLN A 239 -24.93 -12.04 14.77
C GLN A 239 -25.41 -10.97 15.76
N LYS A 240 -24.65 -9.88 15.91
CA LYS A 240 -25.02 -8.76 16.79
C LYS A 240 -26.25 -8.03 16.28
N TYR A 241 -26.34 -7.79 14.97
CA TYR A 241 -27.48 -7.16 14.33
C TYR A 241 -28.75 -8.00 14.50
N LEU A 242 -28.71 -9.30 14.15
CA LEU A 242 -29.84 -10.23 14.28
C LEU A 242 -30.27 -10.42 15.74
N LYS A 243 -29.33 -10.45 16.68
CA LYS A 243 -29.64 -10.49 18.12
C LYS A 243 -30.36 -9.23 18.57
N CYS A 244 -29.96 -8.06 18.04
CA CYS A 244 -30.62 -6.81 18.34
C CYS A 244 -32.04 -6.79 17.75
N THR A 245 -32.21 -7.04 16.45
CA THR A 245 -33.52 -6.98 15.78
C THR A 245 -34.49 -8.02 16.34
N GLY A 246 -34.01 -9.22 16.69
CA GLY A 246 -34.80 -10.26 17.36
C GLY A 246 -35.27 -9.90 18.77
N SER A 247 -34.77 -8.81 19.38
CA SER A 247 -35.22 -8.30 20.68
C SER A 247 -36.46 -7.40 20.58
N PHE A 248 -36.95 -7.14 19.36
CA PHE A 248 -38.04 -6.20 19.12
C PHE A 248 -39.17 -6.85 18.31
N LYS A 249 -40.40 -6.38 18.53
CA LYS A 249 -41.57 -6.77 17.72
C LYS A 249 -41.78 -5.87 16.50
N GLY A 250 -41.18 -4.66 16.50
CA GLY A 250 -41.26 -3.68 15.42
C GLY A 250 -39.95 -3.48 14.65
N ASP A 251 -39.94 -2.52 13.74
CA ASP A 251 -38.74 -2.13 12.99
C ASP A 251 -37.84 -1.22 13.84
N PHE A 252 -36.69 -1.78 14.26
CA PHE A 252 -35.62 -1.08 14.95
C PHE A 252 -34.29 -1.22 14.20
N ASN A 253 -34.35 -1.37 12.86
CA ASN A 253 -33.17 -1.65 12.04
C ASN A 253 -32.08 -0.60 12.20
N LEU A 254 -32.43 0.69 12.19
CA LEU A 254 -31.47 1.79 12.35
C LEU A 254 -30.80 1.80 13.73
N LEU A 255 -31.58 1.55 14.80
CA LEU A 255 -31.04 1.45 16.16
C LEU A 255 -30.09 0.26 16.28
N CYS A 256 -30.46 -0.88 15.68
CA CYS A 256 -29.65 -2.08 15.69
C CYS A 256 -28.41 -1.99 14.81
N LEU A 257 -28.47 -1.28 13.68
CA LEU A 257 -27.30 -0.96 12.86
C LEU A 257 -26.34 -0.05 13.62
N GLN A 258 -26.84 1.01 14.26
CA GLN A 258 -26.01 1.91 15.08
C GLN A 258 -25.33 1.15 16.21
N LEU A 259 -26.09 0.35 16.97
CA LEU A 259 -25.52 -0.46 18.05
C LEU A 259 -24.45 -1.40 17.53
N THR A 260 -24.74 -2.10 16.43
CA THR A 260 -23.82 -3.09 15.86
C THR A 260 -22.53 -2.42 15.42
N TRP A 261 -22.61 -1.25 14.76
CA TRP A 261 -21.47 -0.41 14.39
C TRP A 261 -20.62 -0.02 15.61
N GLU A 262 -21.24 0.56 16.64
CA GLU A 262 -20.53 1.06 17.83
C GLU A 262 -19.80 -0.03 18.62
N VAL A 263 -20.25 -1.29 18.50
CA VAL A 263 -19.65 -2.45 19.16
C VAL A 263 -18.93 -3.40 18.19
N MET A 264 -18.81 -3.01 16.91
CA MET A 264 -18.18 -3.83 15.88
C MET A 264 -16.68 -3.91 16.14
N LYS A 265 -16.08 -5.07 15.87
CA LYS A 265 -14.63 -5.15 15.74
C LYS A 265 -14.24 -4.61 14.37
N THR A 266 -13.41 -3.59 14.32
CA THR A 266 -12.82 -3.14 13.06
C THR A 266 -11.75 -4.12 12.62
N THR A 267 -11.58 -4.29 11.31
CA THR A 267 -10.40 -4.95 10.77
C THR A 267 -9.20 -4.03 10.95
N GLY A 268 -8.05 -4.58 11.32
CA GLY A 268 -6.76 -3.88 11.22
C GLY A 268 -6.41 -3.52 9.77
N GLU A 269 -5.20 -3.06 9.55
CA GLU A 269 -4.70 -2.79 8.20
C GLU A 269 -4.63 -4.09 7.39
N PRO A 270 -5.09 -4.09 6.12
CA PRO A 270 -5.11 -5.30 5.32
C PRO A 270 -3.71 -5.65 4.80
N ALA A 271 -3.28 -6.90 4.96
CA ALA A 271 -2.01 -7.36 4.38
C ALA A 271 -2.06 -7.53 2.85
N PHE A 272 -3.24 -7.77 2.28
CA PHE A 272 -3.48 -7.75 0.83
C PHE A 272 -4.45 -6.61 0.44
N PHE A 273 -4.08 -5.83 -0.57
CA PHE A 273 -4.92 -4.77 -1.13
C PHE A 273 -4.81 -4.72 -2.67
N LYS A 274 -5.77 -4.07 -3.33
CA LYS A 274 -5.93 -4.17 -4.81
C LYS A 274 -5.00 -3.27 -5.64
N TRP A 275 -4.39 -2.26 -5.04
CA TRP A 275 -3.60 -1.25 -5.78
C TRP A 275 -2.12 -1.64 -5.85
N LEU A 276 -1.38 -1.11 -6.83
CA LEU A 276 0.08 -1.17 -6.83
C LEU A 276 0.62 -0.30 -5.70
N ASN A 277 0.83 -0.92 -4.55
CA ASN A 277 1.45 -0.33 -3.37
C ASN A 277 2.09 -1.45 -2.55
N ALA A 278 2.91 -1.08 -1.58
CA ALA A 278 3.49 -1.97 -0.60
C ALA A 278 3.67 -1.19 0.71
N GLY A 279 4.08 -1.88 1.77
CA GLY A 279 4.34 -1.22 3.04
C GLY A 279 5.18 -2.07 3.98
N ASN A 280 6.02 -1.39 4.75
CA ASN A 280 6.77 -1.95 5.86
C ASN A 280 6.13 -1.54 7.20
N PHE A 281 5.69 -2.55 7.94
CA PHE A 281 5.22 -2.46 9.32
C PHE A 281 6.08 -3.40 10.16
N HIS A 282 7.37 -3.08 10.24
CA HIS A 282 8.38 -3.94 10.84
C HIS A 282 7.87 -4.71 12.08
N PRO A 283 8.03 -6.05 12.11
CA PRO A 283 8.82 -6.86 11.18
C PRO A 283 8.08 -7.28 9.89
N THR A 284 6.83 -6.87 9.71
CA THR A 284 5.98 -7.37 8.63
C THR A 284 6.01 -6.46 7.41
N THR A 285 6.16 -7.05 6.22
CA THR A 285 5.98 -6.37 4.93
C THR A 285 4.72 -6.86 4.25
N ILE A 286 3.98 -5.94 3.63
CA ILE A 286 2.72 -6.21 2.95
C ILE A 286 2.77 -5.71 1.51
N PHE A 287 2.10 -6.41 0.60
CA PHE A 287 2.15 -6.11 -0.83
C PHE A 287 0.78 -6.16 -1.47
N GLY A 288 0.54 -5.24 -2.40
CA GLY A 288 -0.66 -5.25 -3.21
C GLY A 288 -0.69 -6.41 -4.21
N LEU A 289 -1.88 -6.84 -4.60
CA LEU A 289 -2.08 -7.88 -5.60
C LEU A 289 -1.30 -7.64 -6.91
N PRO A 290 -1.18 -6.40 -7.46
CA PRO A 290 -0.37 -6.18 -8.65
C PRO A 290 1.10 -6.59 -8.52
N ILE A 291 1.70 -6.51 -7.31
CA ILE A 291 3.08 -6.96 -7.08
C ILE A 291 3.18 -8.48 -7.23
N TYR A 292 2.27 -9.22 -6.60
CA TYR A 292 2.23 -10.68 -6.73
C TYR A 292 1.86 -11.14 -8.15
N ALA A 293 0.98 -10.40 -8.82
CA ALA A 293 0.62 -10.67 -10.21
C ALA A 293 1.83 -10.49 -11.13
N ILE A 294 2.63 -9.43 -10.98
CA ILE A 294 3.87 -9.25 -11.73
C ILE A 294 4.87 -10.38 -11.42
N ALA A 295 5.05 -10.71 -10.14
CA ALA A 295 5.95 -11.78 -9.70
C ALA A 295 5.57 -13.16 -10.27
N LYS A 296 4.27 -13.39 -10.51
CA LYS A 296 3.78 -14.61 -11.17
C LYS A 296 3.90 -14.51 -12.69
N ASP A 297 3.25 -13.51 -13.29
CA ASP A 297 2.85 -13.49 -14.69
C ASP A 297 3.90 -12.89 -15.64
N ALA A 298 4.85 -12.08 -15.13
CA ALA A 298 5.94 -11.57 -15.98
C ALA A 298 6.77 -12.76 -16.49
N LYS A 299 6.97 -12.86 -17.81
CA LYS A 299 7.52 -14.08 -18.41
C LYS A 299 8.97 -14.37 -17.99
N GLU A 300 9.76 -13.31 -17.83
CA GLU A 300 11.20 -13.43 -17.53
C GLU A 300 11.55 -12.91 -16.14
N THR A 301 12.46 -13.63 -15.48
CA THR A 301 12.94 -13.32 -14.13
C THR A 301 13.54 -11.93 -14.03
N ALA A 302 14.26 -11.44 -15.05
CA ALA A 302 14.82 -10.08 -15.05
C ALA A 302 13.73 -9.00 -14.90
N GLY A 303 12.57 -9.19 -15.55
CA GLY A 303 11.43 -8.29 -15.41
C GLY A 303 10.86 -8.32 -14.00
N LYS A 304 10.72 -9.52 -13.41
CA LYS A 304 10.26 -9.70 -12.00
C LYS A 304 11.22 -9.04 -11.00
N LEU A 305 12.53 -9.25 -11.20
CA LEU A 305 13.60 -8.73 -10.34
C LEU A 305 13.65 -7.20 -10.38
N GLY A 306 13.58 -6.61 -11.57
CA GLY A 306 13.58 -5.16 -11.75
C GLY A 306 12.26 -4.47 -11.39
N SER A 307 11.20 -5.20 -11.03
CA SER A 307 9.89 -4.60 -10.69
C SER A 307 9.41 -5.02 -9.31
N ALA A 308 8.64 -6.11 -9.20
CA ALA A 308 8.04 -6.60 -7.97
C ALA A 308 9.09 -6.80 -6.85
N ILE A 309 10.25 -7.33 -7.21
CA ILE A 309 11.32 -7.60 -6.24
C ILE A 309 12.10 -6.33 -5.88
N ALA A 310 12.29 -5.38 -6.80
CA ALA A 310 12.82 -4.06 -6.46
C ALA A 310 11.91 -3.32 -5.45
N VAL A 311 10.58 -3.43 -5.60
CA VAL A 311 9.61 -2.93 -4.60
C VAL A 311 9.75 -3.68 -3.27
N ALA A 312 9.89 -5.00 -3.28
CA ALA A 312 10.13 -5.77 -2.05
C ALA A 312 11.44 -5.37 -1.35
N GLY A 313 12.49 -5.07 -2.11
CA GLY A 313 13.74 -4.55 -1.58
C GLY A 313 13.59 -3.14 -0.99
N HIS A 314 12.76 -2.29 -1.58
CA HIS A 314 12.41 -0.98 -1.03
C HIS A 314 11.73 -1.15 0.34
N GLU A 315 10.69 -1.98 0.45
CA GLU A 315 10.02 -2.20 1.73
C GLU A 315 10.93 -2.81 2.79
N LEU A 316 11.79 -3.76 2.42
CA LEU A 316 12.80 -4.30 3.34
C LEU A 316 13.73 -3.19 3.87
N SER A 317 14.10 -2.24 3.01
CA SER A 317 15.07 -1.19 3.33
C SER A 317 14.54 -0.19 4.36
N HIS A 318 13.23 0.04 4.45
CA HIS A 318 12.62 0.89 5.47
C HIS A 318 12.93 0.44 6.92
N SER A 319 13.18 -0.85 7.15
CA SER A 319 13.55 -1.32 8.49
C SER A 319 14.96 -0.92 8.92
N ILE A 320 15.80 -0.45 7.99
CA ILE A 320 17.23 -0.20 8.24
C ILE A 320 17.73 1.13 7.68
N ILE A 321 16.91 1.87 6.93
CA ILE A 321 17.20 3.24 6.47
C ILE A 321 16.18 4.17 7.09
N GLU A 322 16.65 5.04 7.98
CA GLU A 322 15.79 6.04 8.60
C GLU A 322 16.46 7.40 8.70
N SER A 323 15.61 8.42 8.76
CA SER A 323 15.99 9.78 9.04
C SER A 323 16.57 9.91 10.44
N PRO A 324 17.73 10.59 10.60
CA PRO A 324 18.26 10.88 11.92
C PRO A 324 17.33 11.81 12.73
N TYR A 325 16.38 12.48 12.07
CA TYR A 325 15.40 13.39 12.67
C TYR A 325 14.06 12.71 12.99
N PHE A 326 13.71 11.61 12.31
CA PHE A 326 12.47 10.86 12.50
C PHE A 326 12.81 9.38 12.67
N ARG A 327 12.93 8.97 13.93
CA ARG A 327 13.48 7.66 14.33
C ARG A 327 12.36 6.72 14.71
N GLN A 328 12.33 5.53 14.12
CA GLN A 328 11.35 4.49 14.44
C GLN A 328 12.05 3.23 14.98
N LEU A 329 13.04 2.72 14.25
CA LEU A 329 13.73 1.45 14.52
C LEU A 329 15.25 1.67 14.57
N LEU A 330 15.86 2.08 13.45
CA LEU A 330 17.31 2.19 13.29
C LEU A 330 17.76 3.61 12.90
N PRO A 331 18.04 4.49 13.88
CA PRO A 331 18.40 5.88 13.60
C PRO A 331 19.86 6.10 13.21
N PHE A 332 20.54 5.06 12.73
CA PHE A 332 21.99 5.05 12.54
C PHE A 332 22.34 4.80 11.07
N SER A 333 22.50 5.89 10.33
CA SER A 333 23.12 5.91 9.00
C SER A 333 24.32 6.85 9.02
N SER A 334 25.32 6.62 8.16
CA SER A 334 26.44 7.55 8.06
C SER A 334 25.96 8.86 7.42
N GLU A 335 26.41 10.00 7.94
CA GLU A 335 26.09 11.31 7.38
C GLU A 335 26.49 11.40 5.90
N GLU A 336 27.62 10.76 5.54
CA GLU A 336 28.07 10.65 4.15
C GLU A 336 27.06 9.90 3.27
N ALA A 337 26.50 8.78 3.75
CA ALA A 337 25.51 8.02 2.99
C ALA A 337 24.24 8.86 2.78
N ILE A 338 23.71 9.48 3.83
CA ILE A 338 22.53 10.35 3.76
C ILE A 338 22.77 11.46 2.75
N GLN A 339 23.91 12.15 2.84
CA GLN A 339 24.26 13.24 1.92
C GLN A 339 24.42 12.76 0.48
N CYS A 340 24.99 11.57 0.26
CA CYS A 340 25.14 10.99 -1.07
C CYS A 340 23.76 10.75 -1.70
N VAL A 341 22.88 10.03 -0.97
CA VAL A 341 21.53 9.71 -1.42
C VAL A 341 20.78 10.99 -1.76
N GLN A 342 20.70 11.94 -0.82
CA GLN A 342 19.92 13.15 -1.05
C GLN A 342 20.51 14.06 -2.13
N SER A 343 21.83 14.08 -2.28
CA SER A 343 22.48 14.80 -3.38
C SER A 343 22.16 14.17 -4.73
N GLN A 344 22.14 12.84 -4.84
CA GLN A 344 21.75 12.16 -6.09
C GLN A 344 20.32 12.51 -6.50
N PHE A 345 19.37 12.44 -5.57
CA PHE A 345 17.97 12.76 -5.86
C PHE A 345 17.80 14.25 -6.21
N ASN A 346 18.51 15.14 -5.51
CA ASN A 346 18.52 16.57 -5.84
C ASN A 346 19.11 16.85 -7.21
N ASN A 347 20.23 16.22 -7.58
CA ASN A 347 20.84 16.39 -8.90
C ASN A 347 19.88 15.91 -10.00
N THR A 348 19.23 14.78 -9.76
CA THR A 348 18.22 14.22 -10.68
C THR A 348 17.02 15.16 -10.83
N CYS A 349 16.49 15.71 -9.73
CA CYS A 349 15.42 16.72 -9.80
C CYS A 349 15.89 18.01 -10.48
N ASN A 350 17.12 18.47 -10.25
CA ASN A 350 17.64 19.67 -10.89
C ASN A 350 17.76 19.50 -12.41
N GLU A 351 18.13 18.30 -12.86
CA GLU A 351 18.31 17.99 -14.28
C GLU A 351 16.98 17.70 -15.00
N PHE A 352 16.09 16.94 -14.35
CA PHE A 352 14.88 16.40 -14.99
C PHE A 352 13.56 16.97 -14.47
N GLY A 353 13.59 17.71 -13.36
CA GLY A 353 12.41 18.29 -12.74
C GLY A 353 11.63 19.18 -13.68
N GLU A 354 10.35 18.89 -13.85
CA GLU A 354 9.49 19.72 -14.68
C GLU A 354 9.35 21.13 -14.09
N VAL A 355 9.68 22.13 -14.90
CA VAL A 355 9.32 23.53 -14.61
C VAL A 355 7.83 23.66 -14.82
N SER A 356 7.05 23.75 -13.75
CA SER A 356 5.62 24.07 -13.84
C SER A 356 5.46 25.47 -14.43
N LYS A 357 5.27 25.55 -15.77
CA LYS A 357 5.01 26.81 -16.48
C LYS A 357 3.58 27.26 -16.21
N LYS A 358 3.27 27.70 -14.99
CA LYS A 358 2.06 28.50 -14.76
C LYS A 358 2.24 29.85 -15.46
N LYS A 359 1.55 30.02 -16.59
CA LYS A 359 1.43 31.29 -17.32
C LYS A 359 0.66 32.30 -16.45
N HIS A 360 1.31 32.93 -15.47
CA HIS A 360 0.75 34.13 -14.86
C HIS A 360 0.87 35.28 -15.86
N LYS A 361 -0.26 35.65 -16.47
CA LYS A 361 -0.38 36.91 -17.20
C LYS A 361 -0.09 38.02 -16.19
N SER A 362 0.94 38.81 -16.44
CA SER A 362 1.42 39.94 -15.63
C SER A 362 2.40 39.56 -14.51
N PHE A 363 3.57 40.17 -14.59
CA PHE A 363 4.71 40.15 -13.66
C PHE A 363 5.73 39.00 -13.79
N LYS A 364 6.96 39.43 -14.13
CA LYS A 364 8.28 38.85 -13.89
C LYS A 364 8.34 37.32 -13.85
N LEU A 365 9.01 36.75 -14.86
CA LEU A 365 9.36 35.32 -14.96
C LEU A 365 10.14 34.88 -13.69
N ILE A 366 9.44 34.42 -12.66
CA ILE A 366 10.04 33.71 -11.53
C ILE A 366 10.16 32.26 -11.99
N ARG A 367 11.39 31.79 -12.22
CA ARG A 367 11.68 30.37 -12.36
C ARG A 367 11.33 29.72 -11.02
N PHE A 368 10.17 29.07 -10.92
CA PHE A 368 9.97 28.05 -9.91
C PHE A 368 10.74 26.82 -10.38
N GLN A 369 11.92 26.60 -9.79
CA GLN A 369 12.57 25.29 -9.81
C GLN A 369 11.53 24.28 -9.32
N GLY A 370 11.32 23.19 -10.06
CA GLY A 370 10.15 22.32 -9.92
C GLY A 370 9.91 21.85 -8.49
N MET A 371 8.65 21.57 -8.14
CA MET A 371 8.22 20.98 -6.85
C MET A 371 8.71 19.52 -6.69
N CYS A 372 9.97 19.23 -7.05
CA CYS A 372 10.63 17.94 -6.91
C CYS A 372 11.89 18.01 -6.04
N GLY A 373 12.31 19.20 -5.61
CA GLY A 373 13.54 19.33 -4.82
C GLY A 373 13.41 18.53 -3.54
N VAL A 374 14.46 17.80 -3.18
CA VAL A 374 14.54 17.16 -1.88
C VAL A 374 14.51 18.27 -0.86
N SER A 375 13.53 18.21 0.02
CA SER A 375 13.39 19.11 1.15
C SER A 375 13.71 18.31 2.41
N ASP A 376 14.06 18.98 3.51
CA ASP A 376 14.17 18.32 4.81
C ASP A 376 12.79 17.90 5.37
N VAL A 377 11.84 17.54 4.49
CA VAL A 377 10.54 17.01 4.86
C VAL A 377 10.76 15.66 5.56
N PRO A 378 10.08 15.41 6.68
CA PRO A 378 10.16 14.14 7.39
C PRO A 378 9.94 12.95 6.45
N GLY A 379 10.87 12.00 6.41
CA GLY A 379 10.73 10.73 5.67
C GLY A 379 11.32 10.69 4.26
N GLU A 380 11.75 11.79 3.64
CA GLU A 380 12.28 11.71 2.25
C GLU A 380 13.57 10.87 2.14
N ILE A 381 14.38 10.76 3.21
CA ILE A 381 15.57 9.89 3.23
C ILE A 381 15.20 8.42 3.34
N ASP A 382 14.15 8.11 4.09
CA ASP A 382 13.64 6.74 4.27
C ASP A 382 13.20 6.22 2.89
N GLU A 383 12.47 7.03 2.13
CA GLU A 383 12.02 6.70 0.77
C GLU A 383 13.15 6.63 -0.25
N ASN A 384 13.97 7.69 -0.32
CA ASN A 384 15.03 7.80 -1.33
C ASN A 384 16.13 6.77 -1.11
N GLY A 385 16.48 6.50 0.16
CA GLY A 385 17.45 5.46 0.50
C GLY A 385 16.88 4.06 0.25
N SER A 386 15.59 3.84 0.51
CA SER A 386 14.93 2.55 0.27
C SER A 386 14.84 2.21 -1.22
N ASP A 387 14.58 3.19 -2.08
CA ASP A 387 14.69 3.02 -3.53
C ASP A 387 16.07 2.52 -3.95
N LEU A 388 17.13 3.19 -3.47
CA LEU A 388 18.49 2.85 -3.86
C LEU A 388 18.94 1.49 -3.33
N LEU A 389 18.74 1.22 -2.03
CA LEU A 389 19.13 -0.06 -1.46
C LEU A 389 18.30 -1.20 -2.06
N GLY A 390 16.98 -1.02 -2.20
CA GLY A 390 16.10 -2.01 -2.80
C GLY A 390 16.51 -2.38 -4.22
N LEU A 391 16.84 -1.39 -5.04
CA LEU A 391 17.34 -1.60 -6.41
C LEU A 391 18.72 -2.28 -6.43
N GLN A 392 19.64 -1.90 -5.55
CA GLN A 392 20.95 -2.55 -5.42
C GLN A 392 20.79 -4.04 -5.06
N LEU A 393 19.94 -4.35 -4.08
CA LEU A 393 19.67 -5.72 -3.66
C LEU A 393 19.00 -6.55 -4.78
N ALA A 394 18.04 -5.96 -5.49
CA ALA A 394 17.39 -6.61 -6.62
C ALA A 394 18.35 -6.85 -7.79
N TYR A 395 19.29 -5.93 -8.02
CA TYR A 395 20.30 -6.09 -9.06
C TYR A 395 21.33 -7.18 -8.72
N GLU A 396 21.73 -7.30 -7.45
CA GLU A 396 22.58 -8.42 -7.00
C GLU A 396 21.88 -9.78 -7.20
N LEU A 397 20.56 -9.86 -6.97
CA LEU A 397 19.79 -11.06 -7.32
C LEU A 397 19.77 -11.33 -8.82
N PHE A 398 19.64 -10.28 -9.64
CA PHE A 398 19.71 -10.39 -11.10
C PHE A 398 21.04 -10.96 -11.57
N LEU A 399 22.17 -10.47 -11.05
CA LEU A 399 23.49 -11.01 -11.37
C LEU A 399 23.62 -12.49 -10.97
N ASN A 400 23.09 -12.86 -9.80
CA ASN A 400 23.11 -14.25 -9.33
C ASN A 400 22.27 -15.20 -10.18
N GLU A 401 21.18 -14.71 -10.78
CA GLU A 401 20.27 -15.48 -11.64
C GLU A 401 20.84 -15.69 -13.05
N TYR A 402 21.42 -14.64 -13.65
CA TYR A 402 21.80 -14.66 -15.05
C TYR A 402 23.24 -15.13 -15.31
N GLN A 403 24.16 -14.93 -14.36
CA GLN A 403 25.51 -15.53 -14.34
C GLN A 403 26.26 -15.47 -15.69
N GLY A 404 26.39 -14.29 -16.29
CA GLY A 404 27.07 -14.09 -17.58
C GLY A 404 26.16 -14.07 -18.80
N ARG A 405 24.83 -14.16 -18.61
CA ARG A 405 23.81 -14.04 -19.67
C ARG A 405 23.08 -12.69 -19.65
N GLU A 406 23.62 -11.70 -18.96
CA GLU A 406 22.97 -10.40 -18.77
C GLU A 406 22.73 -9.68 -20.11
N GLU A 407 23.65 -9.84 -21.06
CA GLU A 407 23.63 -9.22 -22.39
C GLU A 407 22.86 -10.03 -23.45
N ASP A 408 22.35 -11.21 -23.12
CA ASP A 408 21.57 -12.02 -24.06
C ASP A 408 20.28 -11.28 -24.45
N ILE A 409 19.93 -11.35 -25.74
CA ILE A 409 18.73 -10.69 -26.28
C ILE A 409 17.48 -11.43 -25.80
N TYR A 410 16.65 -10.74 -25.01
CA TYR A 410 15.33 -11.19 -24.59
C TYR A 410 14.28 -10.93 -25.68
N LEU A 411 14.20 -9.69 -26.16
CA LEU A 411 13.12 -9.23 -27.03
C LEU A 411 13.67 -8.39 -28.18
N GLN A 412 13.21 -8.68 -29.39
CA GLN A 412 13.50 -7.86 -30.57
C GLN A 412 12.26 -7.00 -30.86
N LEU A 413 12.41 -5.68 -30.74
CA LEU A 413 11.42 -4.69 -31.19
C LEU A 413 11.78 -4.22 -32.61
N ASN A 414 10.89 -3.44 -33.23
CA ASN A 414 11.06 -2.96 -34.60
C ASN A 414 12.37 -2.18 -34.82
N HIS A 415 12.80 -1.42 -33.82
CA HIS A 415 13.97 -0.53 -33.93
C HIS A 415 15.00 -0.71 -32.81
N ARG A 416 14.83 -1.71 -31.94
CA ARG A 416 15.74 -1.96 -30.80
C ARG A 416 15.67 -3.41 -30.33
N ASN A 417 16.82 -3.96 -29.94
CA ASN A 417 16.86 -5.20 -29.17
C ASN A 417 16.93 -4.87 -27.68
N ILE A 418 16.26 -5.67 -26.86
CA ILE A 418 16.21 -5.56 -25.41
C ILE A 418 16.94 -6.78 -24.84
N THR A 419 18.02 -6.55 -24.10
CA THR A 419 18.72 -7.62 -23.34
C THR A 419 18.03 -7.92 -22.02
N TYR A 420 18.40 -9.00 -21.33
CA TYR A 420 17.90 -9.27 -19.98
C TYR A 420 18.26 -8.15 -18.99
N GLN A 421 19.47 -7.60 -19.08
CA GLN A 421 19.90 -6.48 -18.24
C GLN A 421 19.09 -5.21 -18.53
N GLN A 422 18.83 -4.93 -19.80
CA GLN A 422 17.95 -3.81 -20.16
C GLN A 422 16.52 -4.05 -19.68
N LEU A 423 15.99 -5.27 -19.78
CA LEU A 423 14.68 -5.64 -19.24
C LEU A 423 14.59 -5.34 -17.73
N PHE A 424 15.62 -5.68 -16.96
CA PHE A 424 15.69 -5.33 -15.53
C PHE A 424 15.53 -3.81 -15.34
N PHE A 425 16.31 -3.00 -16.06
CA PHE A 425 16.26 -1.54 -15.92
C PHE A 425 14.95 -0.94 -16.42
N TYR A 426 14.33 -1.48 -17.46
CA TYR A 426 13.02 -1.03 -17.94
C TYR A 426 11.91 -1.30 -16.94
N ALA A 427 11.99 -2.41 -16.19
CA ALA A 427 10.89 -2.87 -15.35
C ALA A 427 10.55 -1.92 -14.19
N PHE A 428 11.55 -1.25 -13.59
CA PHE A 428 11.32 -0.35 -12.45
C PHE A 428 10.56 0.93 -12.85
N PRO A 429 10.99 1.72 -13.86
CA PRO A 429 10.26 2.92 -14.27
C PRO A 429 8.85 2.66 -14.80
N ILE A 430 8.61 1.50 -15.42
CA ILE A 430 7.27 1.10 -15.87
C ILE A 430 6.25 1.17 -14.72
N LEU A 431 6.65 0.80 -13.50
CA LEU A 431 5.80 0.89 -12.30
C LEU A 431 5.48 2.32 -11.90
N HIS A 432 6.35 3.26 -12.24
CA HIS A 432 6.24 4.67 -11.84
C HIS A 432 5.68 5.56 -12.93
N CYS A 433 5.52 5.07 -14.16
CA CYS A 433 4.93 5.82 -15.27
C CYS A 433 3.53 6.32 -14.88
N ARG A 434 3.42 7.63 -14.65
CA ARG A 434 2.17 8.28 -14.26
C ARG A 434 2.05 9.68 -14.83
N ASN A 435 0.83 10.06 -15.21
CA ASN A 435 0.51 11.41 -15.70
C ASN A 435 -0.19 12.28 -14.65
N VAL A 436 0.09 12.06 -13.37
CA VAL A 436 -0.49 12.82 -12.24
C VAL A 436 0.60 13.47 -11.39
N PRO A 437 0.40 14.72 -10.92
CA PRO A 437 1.34 15.37 -9.99
C PRO A 437 1.51 14.57 -8.69
N ARG A 438 2.67 14.73 -8.03
CA ARG A 438 2.91 14.25 -6.66
C ARG A 438 1.81 14.79 -5.73
N ALA A 439 1.23 13.91 -4.90
CA ALA A 439 0.23 14.31 -3.93
C ALA A 439 0.87 15.17 -2.83
N VAL A 440 0.10 16.12 -2.28
CA VAL A 440 0.58 16.95 -1.17
C VAL A 440 0.79 16.07 0.07
N GLY A 441 2.00 16.09 0.63
CA GLY A 441 2.35 15.29 1.82
C GLY A 441 2.86 13.88 1.54
N ASP A 442 2.94 13.46 0.27
CA ASP A 442 3.61 12.22 -0.14
C ASP A 442 5.12 12.36 0.11
N PRO A 443 5.77 11.53 0.95
CA PRO A 443 7.21 11.63 1.23
C PRO A 443 8.09 11.15 0.06
N HIS A 444 7.52 10.46 -0.94
CA HIS A 444 8.32 9.96 -2.06
C HIS A 444 8.73 11.06 -3.03
N SER A 445 9.94 10.93 -3.57
CA SER A 445 10.36 11.71 -4.74
C SER A 445 9.42 11.51 -5.94
N THR A 446 9.41 12.48 -6.86
CA THR A 446 8.56 12.39 -8.06
C THR A 446 8.95 11.19 -8.93
N ALA A 447 8.00 10.65 -9.69
CA ALA A 447 8.21 9.47 -10.54
C ALA A 447 9.40 9.62 -11.51
N ILE A 448 9.56 10.80 -12.11
CA ILE A 448 10.71 11.11 -12.99
C ILE A 448 12.05 11.05 -12.26
N VAL A 449 12.09 11.48 -10.99
CA VAL A 449 13.30 11.40 -10.17
C VAL A 449 13.58 9.94 -9.82
N ARG A 450 12.59 9.22 -9.26
CA ARG A 450 12.74 7.81 -8.88
C ARG A 450 13.14 6.92 -10.07
N ALA A 451 12.54 7.11 -11.24
CA ALA A 451 12.90 6.35 -12.44
C ALA A 451 14.33 6.60 -12.92
N ASN A 452 14.83 7.83 -12.77
CA ASN A 452 16.15 8.20 -13.27
C ASN A 452 17.29 7.93 -12.28
N ILE A 453 17.01 7.51 -11.03
CA ILE A 453 18.09 7.14 -10.09
C ILE A 453 18.78 5.80 -10.44
N LEU A 454 18.33 5.08 -11.47
CA LEU A 454 18.94 3.82 -11.94
C LEU A 454 20.42 3.97 -12.30
N VAL A 455 20.88 5.19 -12.58
CA VAL A 455 22.31 5.51 -12.77
C VAL A 455 23.17 5.12 -11.56
N GLN A 456 22.58 5.02 -10.35
CA GLN A 456 23.27 4.53 -9.15
C GLN A 456 23.59 3.04 -9.17
N ILE A 457 23.11 2.30 -10.17
CA ILE A 457 23.61 0.96 -10.53
C ILE A 457 24.58 1.16 -11.70
N PRO A 458 25.92 1.04 -11.50
CA PRO A 458 26.89 1.35 -12.55
C PRO A 458 26.66 0.63 -13.88
N ALA A 459 26.15 -0.59 -13.82
CA ALA A 459 25.82 -1.39 -15.00
C ALA A 459 24.71 -0.79 -15.88
N PHE A 460 23.95 0.21 -15.41
CA PHE A 460 23.02 0.98 -16.24
C PHE A 460 23.77 1.67 -17.39
N GLN A 461 24.92 2.27 -17.09
CA GLN A 461 25.74 2.96 -18.09
C GLN A 461 26.16 2.00 -19.20
N ASP A 462 26.62 0.81 -18.81
CA ASP A 462 27.07 -0.22 -19.74
C ASP A 462 25.91 -0.80 -20.57
N ALA A 463 24.78 -1.11 -19.91
CA ALA A 463 23.60 -1.71 -20.54
C ALA A 463 23.01 -0.85 -21.66
N PHE A 464 23.09 0.48 -21.53
CA PHE A 464 22.59 1.43 -22.52
C PHE A 464 23.68 2.15 -23.31
N GLN A 465 24.95 1.81 -23.07
CA GLN A 465 26.12 2.42 -23.72
C GLN A 465 26.14 3.95 -23.56
N CYS A 466 25.78 4.44 -22.38
CA CYS A 466 25.73 5.87 -22.10
C CYS A 466 27.15 6.43 -21.98
N SER A 467 27.41 7.56 -22.66
CA SER A 467 28.65 8.30 -22.46
C SER A 467 28.68 8.97 -21.08
N ASP A 468 29.88 9.22 -20.55
CA ASP A 468 30.07 9.92 -19.27
C ASP A 468 29.44 11.33 -19.26
N ASP A 469 29.34 11.95 -20.44
CA ASP A 469 28.75 13.27 -20.63
C ASP A 469 27.26 13.24 -21.01
N SER A 470 26.65 12.06 -21.09
CA SER A 470 25.21 11.92 -21.28
C SER A 470 24.44 12.60 -20.14
N ARG A 471 23.23 13.04 -20.43
CA ARG A 471 22.43 13.82 -19.49
C ARG A 471 22.06 13.01 -18.24
N MET A 472 21.78 11.72 -18.40
CA MET A 472 21.59 10.79 -17.27
C MET A 472 22.86 10.69 -16.41
N MET A 473 24.02 10.38 -17.01
CA MET A 473 25.26 10.14 -16.26
C MET A 473 25.80 11.39 -15.56
N LYS A 474 25.53 12.59 -16.07
CA LYS A 474 25.85 13.86 -15.40
C LYS A 474 25.20 14.04 -14.03
N THR A 475 24.10 13.36 -13.74
CA THR A 475 23.44 13.43 -12.43
C THR A 475 24.18 12.63 -11.36
N MET A 476 24.94 11.61 -11.77
CA MET A 476 25.72 10.74 -10.88
C MET A 476 27.09 11.33 -10.60
N GLN A 477 27.31 11.79 -9.36
CA GLN A 477 28.64 12.26 -8.91
C GLN A 477 29.52 11.11 -8.42
N LYS A 478 28.92 10.20 -7.66
CA LYS A 478 29.52 8.97 -7.15
C LYS A 478 28.41 7.95 -6.87
N GLN A 479 28.77 6.67 -6.84
CA GLN A 479 27.87 5.63 -6.35
C GLN A 479 27.67 5.79 -4.84
N CYS A 480 26.43 5.66 -4.38
CA CYS A 480 26.08 5.79 -2.97
C CYS A 480 26.10 4.42 -2.27
N ASN A 481 26.90 4.36 -1.21
CA ASN A 481 26.92 3.25 -0.27
C ASN A 481 26.03 3.61 0.92
N ILE A 482 24.93 2.88 1.12
CA ILE A 482 23.84 3.25 2.05
C ILE A 482 24.28 3.25 3.53
N TYR A 483 25.38 2.56 3.87
CA TYR A 483 26.01 2.66 5.20
C TYR A 483 27.40 3.31 5.18
N GLY A 484 27.76 3.92 4.05
CA GLY A 484 29.03 4.60 3.81
C GLY A 484 30.21 3.65 3.57
N GLU A 485 31.32 4.24 3.12
CA GLU A 485 32.64 3.62 3.08
C GLU A 485 33.55 4.43 4.02
N ASN A 486 34.57 3.80 4.61
CA ASN A 486 35.60 4.47 5.42
C ASN A 486 35.05 5.24 6.64
N ALA A 487 35.19 4.66 7.84
CA ALA A 487 34.84 5.40 9.06
C ALA A 487 35.81 6.55 9.34
N PRO A 488 35.35 7.71 9.87
CA PRO A 488 36.23 8.64 10.55
C PRO A 488 36.97 7.91 11.68
N GLN A 489 38.29 8.10 11.80
CA GLN A 489 39.15 7.41 12.78
C GLN A 489 38.79 7.66 14.26
N GLN A 490 37.81 8.51 14.56
CA GLN A 490 37.48 8.88 15.93
C GLN A 490 36.16 8.26 16.37
N LYS A 491 36.28 7.22 17.21
CA LYS A 491 35.27 6.93 18.24
C LYS A 491 35.05 8.22 19.03
N LYS A 492 33.82 8.74 19.03
CA LYS A 492 33.40 9.68 20.08
C LYS A 492 32.81 8.90 21.23
#